data_AF-A0A3P1YAR1-F1
#
_entry.id   AF-A0A3P1YAR1-F1
#
_cell.length_a   1.000
_cell.length_b   1.000
_cell.length_c   1.000
_cell.angle_alpha   90.00
_cell.angle_beta   90.00
_cell.angle_gamma   90.00
#
_symmetry.space_group_name_H-M   'P 1'
#
loop_
_entity.id
_entity.type
_entity.pdbx_description
1 polymer ?
#
loop_
_entity_poly.entity_id
_entity_poly.type
_entity_poly.pdbx_seq_one_letter_code
_entity_poly.pdbx_strand_id
1 'polypeptide(L)'
;MNNVFIIRVHVRKMENSIMPGNMSDAYASCYTASTDYEEAVKRALKKLISDGLYPVEILAPIAMLKASEWGIHVKEQWGIYASEMPDQDEFMKRMDDDDVVYGPFGGC
;
A
#
# COMPACT_ATOMS: atom_id res chain seq x y z
N MET A 1 -10.75 16.44 -3.70
CA MET A 1 -10.99 15.38 -2.70
C MET A 1 -10.40 14.12 -3.29
N ASN A 2 -9.23 13.69 -2.83
CA ASN A 2 -8.54 12.55 -3.40
C ASN A 2 -9.01 11.30 -2.65
N ASN A 3 -9.81 10.47 -3.31
CA ASN A 3 -10.11 9.14 -2.81
C ASN A 3 -8.83 8.31 -2.88
N VAL A 4 -8.50 7.63 -1.79
CA VAL A 4 -7.36 6.72 -1.75
C VAL A 4 -7.88 5.30 -1.83
N PHE A 5 -7.35 4.53 -2.76
CA PHE A 5 -7.66 3.12 -2.90
C PHE A 5 -6.74 2.30 -2.02
N ILE A 6 -7.31 1.28 -1.37
CA ILE A 6 -6.59 0.29 -0.58
C ILE A 6 -6.60 -1.01 -1.38
N ILE A 7 -5.45 -1.34 -1.95
CA ILE A 7 -5.27 -2.51 -2.82
C ILE A 7 -4.41 -3.51 -2.07
N ARG A 8 -5.01 -4.63 -1.66
CA ARG A 8 -4.30 -5.71 -1.00
C ARG A 8 -3.78 -6.68 -2.03
N VAL A 9 -2.48 -6.97 -1.99
CA VAL A 9 -1.80 -7.79 -2.98
C VAL A 9 -0.98 -8.86 -2.26
N HIS A 10 -1.16 -10.11 -2.66
CA HIS A 10 -0.23 -11.18 -2.37
C HIS A 10 1.02 -10.99 -3.21
N VAL A 11 2.19 -10.92 -2.57
CA VAL A 11 3.46 -10.62 -3.24
C VAL A 11 4.55 -11.63 -2.87
N ARG A 12 5.43 -11.91 -3.84
CA ARG A 12 6.65 -12.69 -3.64
C ARG A 12 7.88 -11.84 -3.77
N LYS A 13 8.91 -12.21 -3.02
CA LYS A 13 10.21 -11.55 -3.03
C LYS A 13 10.96 -11.77 -4.35
N MET A 14 11.49 -10.68 -4.92
CA MET A 14 12.48 -10.72 -6.00
C MET A 14 13.89 -10.44 -5.46
N GLU A 15 14.92 -10.54 -6.30
CA GLU A 15 16.34 -10.43 -5.90
C GLU A 15 16.69 -9.11 -5.20
N ASN A 16 16.14 -7.97 -5.66
CA ASN A 16 16.39 -6.63 -5.11
C ASN A 16 15.16 -6.06 -4.38
N SER A 17 14.52 -6.89 -3.55
CA SER A 17 13.24 -6.54 -2.90
C SER A 17 13.40 -5.69 -1.65
N ILE A 18 12.46 -4.78 -1.43
CA ILE A 18 12.27 -4.10 -0.14
C ILE A 18 11.69 -5.02 0.96
N MET A 19 11.20 -6.22 0.59
CA MET A 19 10.70 -7.19 1.56
C MET A 19 11.82 -7.67 2.50
N PRO A 20 11.57 -7.73 3.83
CA PRO A 20 12.55 -8.20 4.81
C PRO A 20 13.29 -9.49 4.43
N GLY A 21 14.55 -9.60 4.85
CA GLY A 21 15.44 -10.73 4.52
C GLY A 21 14.89 -12.11 4.90
N ASN A 22 14.14 -12.17 5.99
CA ASN A 22 13.54 -13.38 6.57
C ASN A 22 12.18 -13.76 5.95
N MET A 23 11.69 -13.01 4.96
CA MET A 23 10.44 -13.28 4.25
C MET A 23 10.71 -13.61 2.78
N SER A 24 9.86 -14.46 2.20
CA SER A 24 9.88 -14.77 0.77
C SER A 24 8.53 -14.50 0.09
N ASP A 25 7.48 -14.31 0.89
CA ASP A 25 6.09 -14.20 0.48
C ASP A 25 5.33 -13.42 1.58
N ALA A 26 4.41 -12.53 1.18
CA ALA A 26 3.65 -11.69 2.12
C ALA A 26 2.39 -11.11 1.46
N TYR A 27 1.49 -10.57 2.29
CA TYR A 27 0.46 -9.64 1.85
C TYR A 27 0.90 -8.20 2.09
N ALA A 28 0.78 -7.37 1.05
CA ALA A 28 1.04 -5.94 1.10
C ALA A 28 -0.27 -5.17 0.91
N SER A 29 -0.53 -4.18 1.77
CA SER A 29 -1.57 -3.17 1.53
C SER A 29 -0.94 -1.98 0.82
N CYS A 30 -1.42 -1.68 -0.39
CA CYS A 30 -0.96 -0.55 -1.18
C CYS A 30 -2.02 0.56 -1.10
N TYR A 31 -1.59 1.77 -0.73
CA TYR A 31 -2.42 2.96 -0.64
C TYR A 31 -2.01 3.94 -1.73
N THR A 32 -2.94 4.33 -2.59
CA THR A 32 -2.66 5.35 -3.62
C THR A 32 -3.92 6.13 -4.01
N ALA A 33 -3.76 7.42 -4.27
CA ALA A 33 -4.83 8.27 -4.76
C ALA A 33 -5.06 8.04 -6.26
N SER A 34 -6.32 8.04 -6.68
CA SER A 34 -6.67 7.96 -8.11
C SER A 34 -8.09 8.44 -8.33
N THR A 35 -8.43 8.74 -9.59
CA THR A 35 -9.81 9.01 -10.02
C THR A 35 -10.65 7.74 -10.13
N ASP A 36 -10.02 6.60 -10.40
CA ASP A 36 -10.66 5.30 -10.56
C ASP A 36 -9.75 4.16 -10.09
N TYR A 37 -10.36 2.99 -9.85
CA TYR A 37 -9.68 1.84 -9.27
C TYR A 37 -8.72 1.16 -10.27
N GLU A 38 -8.97 1.27 -11.58
CA GLU A 38 -8.14 0.61 -12.59
C GLU A 38 -6.76 1.27 -12.65
N GLU A 39 -6.72 2.59 -12.69
CA GLU A 39 -5.49 3.37 -12.63
C GLU A 39 -4.76 3.21 -11.28
N ALA A 40 -5.51 3.14 -10.18
CA ALA A 40 -4.92 2.86 -8.86
C ALA A 40 -4.23 1.50 -8.83
N VAL A 41 -4.86 0.46 -9.38
CA VAL A 41 -4.29 -0.89 -9.48
C VAL A 41 -3.05 -0.91 -10.37
N LYS A 42 -3.11 -0.32 -11.57
CA LYS A 42 -1.95 -0.25 -12.47
C LYS A 42 -0.75 0.41 -11.79
N ARG A 43 -1.00 1.50 -11.07
CA ARG A 43 0.03 2.23 -10.33
C ARG A 43 0.63 1.39 -9.19
N ALA A 44 -0.21 0.76 -8.38
CA ALA A 44 0.23 -0.13 -7.31
C ALA A 44 1.10 -1.29 -7.85
N LEU A 45 0.65 -1.97 -8.92
CA LEU A 45 1.39 -3.06 -9.55
C LEU A 45 2.74 -2.59 -10.12
N LYS A 46 2.77 -1.40 -10.77
CA LYS A 46 4.01 -0.83 -11.29
C LYS A 46 5.02 -0.53 -10.18
N LYS A 47 4.57 0.02 -9.05
CA LYS A 47 5.44 0.27 -7.89
C LYS A 47 5.95 -1.03 -7.27
N LEU A 48 5.07 -2.04 -7.11
CA LEU A 48 5.47 -3.35 -6.57
C LEU A 48 6.63 -3.95 -7.38
N ILE A 49 6.51 -3.97 -8.71
CA ILE A 49 7.57 -4.47 -9.58
C ILE A 49 8.85 -3.63 -9.45
N SER A 50 8.75 -2.29 -9.41
CA SER A 50 9.94 -1.43 -9.26
C SER A 50 10.67 -1.66 -7.94
N ASP A 51 9.95 -2.07 -6.90
CA ASP A 51 10.47 -2.31 -5.56
C ASP A 51 10.82 -3.78 -5.30
N GLY A 52 10.89 -4.59 -6.37
CA GLY A 52 11.28 -6.00 -6.32
C GLY A 52 10.24 -6.90 -5.64
N LEU A 53 8.96 -6.58 -5.78
CA LEU A 53 7.83 -7.36 -5.27
C LEU A 53 7.03 -7.90 -6.46
N TYR A 54 7.04 -9.21 -6.65
CA TYR A 54 6.27 -9.85 -7.71
C TYR A 54 4.80 -10.02 -7.25
N PRO A 55 3.82 -9.37 -7.89
CA PRO A 55 2.41 -9.52 -7.55
C PRO A 55 1.91 -10.89 -8.02
N VAL A 56 1.38 -11.68 -7.08
CA VAL A 56 0.81 -13.01 -7.33
C VAL A 56 -0.71 -12.90 -7.53
N GLU A 57 -1.39 -12.19 -6.62
CA GLU A 57 -2.85 -12.06 -6.62
C GLU A 57 -3.28 -10.72 -6.02
N ILE A 58 -4.27 -10.07 -6.62
CA ILE A 58 -4.96 -8.91 -6.01
C ILE A 58 -6.19 -9.44 -5.27
N LEU A 59 -6.28 -9.13 -3.98
CA LEU A 59 -7.39 -9.56 -3.14
C LEU A 59 -8.57 -8.60 -3.27
N ALA A 60 -9.73 -9.15 -3.63
CA ALA A 60 -11.00 -8.42 -3.59
C ALA A 60 -11.61 -8.40 -2.17
N PRO A 61 -12.42 -7.39 -1.83
CA PRO A 61 -12.67 -6.17 -2.60
C PRO A 61 -11.53 -5.15 -2.48
N ILE A 62 -11.40 -4.27 -3.48
CA ILE A 62 -10.60 -3.04 -3.37
C ILE A 62 -11.42 -2.02 -2.57
N ALA A 63 -10.87 -1.56 -1.46
CA ALA A 63 -11.53 -0.60 -0.59
C ALA A 63 -11.12 0.85 -0.92
N MET A 64 -11.86 1.82 -0.38
CA MET A 64 -11.55 3.24 -0.49
C MET A 64 -11.55 3.88 0.89
N LEU A 65 -10.68 4.87 1.08
CA LEU A 65 -10.71 5.79 2.22
C LEU A 65 -10.63 7.24 1.74
N LYS A 66 -11.10 8.19 2.55
CA LYS A 66 -10.77 9.60 2.31
C LYS A 66 -9.36 9.87 2.82
N ALA A 67 -8.53 10.57 2.05
CA ALA A 67 -7.16 10.85 2.47
C ALA A 67 -7.06 11.52 3.85
N SER A 68 -8.03 12.37 4.22
CA SER A 68 -8.13 13.02 5.54
C SER A 68 -8.40 12.08 6.72
N GLU A 69 -8.80 10.83 6.46
CA GLU A 69 -9.09 9.82 7.48
C GLU A 69 -7.89 8.88 7.71
N TRP A 70 -6.74 9.14 7.06
CA TRP A 70 -5.54 8.33 7.14
C TRP A 70 -5.08 8.07 8.58
N GLY A 71 -4.99 9.11 9.39
CA GLY A 71 -4.53 8.97 10.78
C GLY A 71 -5.44 8.09 11.66
N ILE A 72 -6.74 8.02 11.35
CA ILE A 72 -7.69 7.14 12.03
C ILE A 72 -7.52 5.71 11.50
N HIS A 73 -7.57 5.57 10.17
CA HIS A 73 -7.41 4.30 9.46
C HIS A 73 -6.16 3.54 9.89
N VAL A 74 -5.00 4.21 9.94
CA VAL A 74 -3.73 3.58 10.32
C VAL A 74 -3.76 3.04 11.75
N LYS A 75 -4.37 3.76 12.70
CA LYS A 75 -4.47 3.32 14.09
C LYS A 75 -5.38 2.10 14.22
N GLU A 76 -6.49 2.10 13.51
CA GLU A 76 -7.43 0.98 13.51
C GLU A 76 -6.87 -0.26 12.81
N GLN A 77 -6.22 -0.08 11.66
CA GLN A 77 -5.71 -1.17 10.85
C GLN A 77 -4.41 -1.78 11.38
N TRP A 78 -3.49 -0.94 11.88
CA TRP A 78 -2.12 -1.36 12.20
C TRP A 78 -1.79 -1.34 13.70
N GLY A 79 -2.63 -0.72 14.53
CA GLY A 79 -2.47 -0.73 15.99
C GLY A 79 -1.09 -0.26 16.42
N ILE A 80 -0.30 -1.16 16.98
CA ILE A 80 1.07 -0.86 17.46
C ILE A 80 2.04 -0.47 16.33
N TYR A 81 1.78 -0.90 15.09
CA TYR A 81 2.61 -0.58 13.93
C TYR A 81 2.22 0.76 13.27
N ALA A 82 1.21 1.46 13.83
CA ALA A 82 0.76 2.74 13.31
C ALA A 82 1.88 3.79 13.22
N SER A 83 2.87 3.73 14.11
CA SER A 83 4.02 4.65 14.13
C SER A 83 5.03 4.40 13.00
N GLU A 84 4.96 3.27 12.31
CA GLU A 84 5.81 2.96 11.15
C GLU A 84 5.24 3.52 9.84
N MET A 85 4.02 4.04 9.90
CA MET A 85 3.32 4.65 8.77
C MET A 85 3.60 6.17 8.73
N PRO A 86 3.55 6.79 7.54
CA PRO A 86 3.63 8.25 7.44
C PRO A 86 2.53 8.93 8.26
N ASP A 87 2.82 10.11 8.77
CA ASP A 87 1.79 10.94 9.39
C ASP A 87 0.78 11.49 8.36
N GLN A 88 -0.25 12.20 8.84
CA GLN A 88 -1.32 12.71 8.00
C GLN A 88 -0.83 13.67 6.91
N ASP A 89 0.13 14.53 7.22
CA ASP A 89 0.61 15.56 6.29
C ASP A 89 1.56 14.95 5.25
N GLU A 90 2.46 14.05 5.70
CA GLU A 90 3.33 13.31 4.81
C GLU A 90 2.52 12.42 3.85
N PHE A 91 1.51 11.72 4.35
CA PHE A 91 0.65 10.89 3.53
C PHE A 91 -0.09 11.71 2.47
N MET A 92 -0.68 12.84 2.85
CA MET A 92 -1.36 13.74 1.91
C MET A 92 -0.42 14.19 0.79
N LYS A 93 0.81 14.60 1.15
CA LYS A 93 1.82 14.99 0.16
C LYS A 93 2.14 13.86 -0.82
N ARG A 94 2.34 12.63 -0.32
CA ARG A 94 2.60 11.46 -1.17
C ARG A 94 1.43 11.14 -2.09
N MET A 95 0.19 11.34 -1.63
CA MET A 95 -0.99 11.18 -2.47
C MET A 95 -1.08 12.23 -3.59
N ASP A 96 -0.65 13.46 -3.32
CA ASP A 96 -0.56 14.53 -4.31
C ASP A 96 0.58 14.31 -5.32
N ASP A 97 1.65 13.64 -4.89
CA ASP A 97 2.81 13.25 -5.73
C ASP A 97 2.58 11.93 -6.51
N ASP A 98 1.35 11.40 -6.53
CA ASP A 98 0.99 10.14 -7.19
C ASP A 98 1.79 8.90 -6.72
N ASP A 99 2.28 8.92 -5.47
CA ASP A 99 3.05 7.82 -4.89
C ASP A 99 2.16 6.65 -4.42
N VAL A 100 2.81 5.53 -4.07
CA VAL A 100 2.19 4.36 -3.45
C VAL A 100 2.82 4.14 -2.08
N VAL A 101 2.00 4.25 -1.04
CA VAL A 101 2.41 3.95 0.34
C VAL A 101 2.11 2.49 0.63
N TYR A 102 3.05 1.78 1.24
CA TYR A 102 2.84 0.42 1.72
C TYR A 102 2.49 0.38 3.20
N GLY A 103 1.55 -0.48 3.56
CA GLY A 103 1.43 -0.98 4.93
C GLY A 103 2.52 -2.00 5.26
N PRO A 104 2.67 -2.36 6.54
CA PRO A 104 3.58 -3.42 6.96
C PRO A 104 3.28 -4.73 6.22
N PHE A 105 4.34 -5.48 5.86
CA PHE A 105 4.19 -6.79 5.24
C PHE A 105 3.60 -7.78 6.25
N GLY A 106 2.41 -8.29 5.95
CA GLY A 106 1.78 -9.37 6.71
C GLY A 106 2.28 -10.71 6.20
N GLY A 107 3.00 -11.47 7.03
CA GLY A 107 3.48 -12.80 6.68
C GLY A 107 2.35 -13.83 6.62
N CYS A 108 2.51 -14.81 5.73
CA CYS A 108 1.88 -16.13 5.81
C CYS A 108 2.79 -17.11 6.57
#